data_AF-A0A2V9WUT0-F1
#
_entry.id   AF-A0A2V9WUT0-F1
#
_cell.length_a   1.000
_cell.length_b   1.000
_cell.length_c   1.000
_cell.angle_alpha   90.00
_cell.angle_beta   90.00
_cell.angle_gamma   90.00
#
_symmetry.space_group_name_H-M   'P 1'
#
loop_
_entity.id
_entity.type
_entity.pdbx_description
1 polymer ?
#
loop_
_entity_poly.entity_id
_entity_poly.type
_entity_poly.pdbx_seq_one_letter_code
_entity_poly.pdbx_strand_id
1 'polypeptide(L)' 'IEKNFKAALVAKGLDKQHIRFDAKNGVLTLKGRVDSPAQRQEAQQVAASVPNVQQVLNEIEVKR' A
#
# COMPACT_ATOMS: atom_id res chain seq x y z
N ILE A 1 7.02 10.91 -1.97
CA ILE A 1 6.04 9.82 -2.15
C ILE A 1 6.00 8.91 -0.92
N GLU A 2 7.12 8.30 -0.54
CA GLU A 2 7.18 7.27 0.52
C GLU A 2 6.76 7.74 1.92
N LYS A 3 7.04 9.00 2.27
CA LYS A 3 6.76 9.54 3.61
C LYS A 3 5.26 9.62 3.94
N ASN A 4 4.41 9.94 2.95
CA ASN A 4 2.96 9.98 3.13
C ASN A 4 2.35 8.57 3.17
N PHE A 5 2.90 7.64 2.39
CA PHE A 5 2.47 6.25 2.38
C PHE A 5 2.77 5.56 3.72
N LYS A 6 3.98 5.78 4.25
CA LYS A 6 4.40 5.23 5.55
C LYS A 6 3.57 5.77 6.72
N ALA A 7 3.20 7.05 6.69
CA ALA A 7 2.33 7.64 7.72
C ALA A 7 0.94 6.97 7.75
N ALA A 8 0.34 6.72 6.58
CA ALA A 8 -0.96 6.06 6.49
C ALA A 8 -0.92 4.57 6.90
N LEU A 9 0.19 3.88 6.62
CA LEU A 9 0.41 2.50 7.07
C LEU A 9 0.56 2.41 8.60
N VAL A 10 1.35 3.31 9.20
CA VAL A 10 1.58 3.33 10.66
C VAL A 10 0.29 3.66 11.42
N ALA A 11 -0.50 4.60 10.91
CA ALA A 11 -1.78 4.98 11.53
C ALA A 11 -2.78 3.80 11.60
N LYS A 12 -2.60 2.76 10.78
CA LYS A 12 -3.51 1.63 10.68
C LYS A 12 -2.92 0.29 11.13
N GLY A 13 -1.76 0.33 11.78
CA GLY A 13 -1.12 -0.87 12.35
C GLY A 13 -0.57 -1.85 11.30
N LEU A 14 -0.51 -1.41 10.04
CA LEU A 14 -0.03 -2.18 8.89
C LEU A 14 1.50 -2.32 8.85
N ASP A 15 2.20 -1.52 9.64
CA ASP A 15 3.65 -1.59 9.88
C ASP A 15 4.13 -2.98 10.34
N LYS A 16 3.26 -3.75 11.02
CA LYS A 16 3.60 -5.11 11.48
C LYS A 16 3.52 -6.18 10.40
N GLN A 17 2.88 -5.89 9.27
CA GLN A 17 2.76 -6.83 8.16
C GLN A 17 3.87 -6.54 7.16
N HIS A 18 4.48 -7.59 6.61
CA HIS A 18 5.52 -7.50 5.56
C HIS A 18 4.93 -6.99 4.24
N ILE A 19 4.45 -5.74 4.24
CA ILE A 19 3.95 -5.03 3.07
C ILE A 19 5.10 -4.18 2.54
N ARG A 20 5.58 -4.57 1.37
CA ARG A 20 6.51 -3.81 0.55
C ARG A 20 5.71 -2.94 -0.42
N PHE A 21 6.15 -1.71 -0.59
CA PHE A 21 5.63 -0.81 -1.60
C PHE A 21 6.81 -0.30 -2.43
N ASP A 22 6.60 -0.18 -3.73
CA ASP A 22 7.58 0.35 -4.67
C ASP A 22 6.92 1.44 -5.52
N ALA A 23 7.58 2.58 -5.66
CA ALA A 23 7.05 3.73 -6.39
C ALA A 23 8.04 4.11 -7.49
N LYS A 24 7.71 3.83 -8.75
CA LYS A 24 8.63 4.04 -9.87
C LYS A 24 7.93 4.65 -11.08
N ASN A 25 8.38 5.82 -11.53
CA ASN A 25 7.83 6.54 -12.69
C ASN A 25 6.30 6.70 -12.68
N GLY A 26 5.71 6.94 -11.51
CA GLY A 26 4.25 7.06 -11.35
C GLY A 26 3.50 5.74 -11.30
N VAL A 27 4.18 4.60 -11.31
CA VAL A 27 3.58 3.30 -11.00
C VAL A 27 3.86 2.98 -9.53
N LEU A 28 2.81 2.78 -8.74
CA LEU A 28 2.91 2.32 -7.36
C LEU A 28 2.56 0.84 -7.29
N THR A 29 3.52 0.02 -6.90
CA THR A 29 3.35 -1.42 -6.72
C THR A 29 3.28 -1.75 -5.24
N LEU A 30 2.20 -2.39 -4.81
CA LEU A 30 1.97 -2.87 -3.46
C LEU A 30 2.12 -4.38 -3.45
N LYS A 31 3.03 -4.92 -2.65
CA LYS A 31 3.28 -6.35 -2.49
C LYS A 31 3.35 -6.72 -1.03
N GLY A 32 2.71 -7.82 -0.65
CA GLY A 32 2.86 -8.32 0.72
C GLY A 32 1.72 -9.24 1.10
N ARG A 33 1.74 -9.68 2.35
CA ARG A 33 0.64 -10.42 2.95
C ARG A 33 0.00 -9.61 4.05
N VAL A 34 -1.33 -9.55 4.00
CA VAL A 34 -2.16 -8.93 5.03
C VAL A 34 -3.14 -9.95 5.58
N ASP A 35 -3.49 -9.81 6.84
CA ASP A 35 -4.46 -10.67 7.52
C ASP A 35 -5.90 -10.19 7.30
N SER A 36 -6.12 -9.06 6.62
CA SER A 36 -7.46 -8.53 6.39
C SER A 36 -7.65 -7.83 5.04
N PRO A 37 -8.82 -7.99 4.38
CA PRO A 37 -9.11 -7.34 3.11
C PRO A 37 -9.25 -5.81 3.24
N ALA A 38 -9.65 -5.31 4.42
CA ALA A 38 -9.71 -3.88 4.70
C ALA A 38 -8.33 -3.22 4.53
N GLN A 39 -7.27 -3.89 4.99
CA GLN A 39 -5.89 -3.42 4.87
C GLN A 39 -5.44 -3.33 3.40
N ARG A 40 -5.84 -4.31 2.57
CA ARG A 40 -5.60 -4.28 1.13
C ARG A 40 -6.29 -3.08 0.46
N GLN A 41 -7.55 -2.80 0.82
CA GLN A 41 -8.27 -1.65 0.28
C GLN A 41 -7.63 -0.33 0.67
N GLU A 42 -7.19 -0.20 1.91
CA GLU A 42 -6.54 1.01 2.39
C GLU A 42 -5.20 1.25 1.70
N ALA A 43 -4.35 0.22 1.57
CA ALA A 43 -3.10 0.34 0.84
C ALA A 43 -3.34 0.87 -0.58
N GLN A 44 -4.39 0.38 -1.24
CA GLN A 44 -4.80 0.86 -2.56
C GLN A 44 -5.32 2.30 -2.55
N GLN A 45 -6.11 2.69 -1.54
CA GLN A 45 -6.62 4.06 -1.38
C GLN A 45 -5.48 5.05 -1.14
N VAL A 46 -4.55 4.70 -0.24
CA VAL A 46 -3.36 5.52 0.04
C VAL A 46 -2.52 5.62 -1.22
N ALA A 47 -2.36 4.52 -1.97
CA ALA A 47 -1.60 4.49 -3.21
C ALA A 47 -2.18 5.41 -4.28
N ALA A 48 -3.51 5.37 -4.43
CA ALA A 48 -4.24 6.25 -5.33
C ALA A 48 -4.23 7.72 -4.87
N SER A 49 -4.09 7.97 -3.57
CA SER A 49 -4.03 9.31 -2.98
C SER A 49 -2.63 9.94 -3.10
N VAL A 50 -1.61 9.20 -3.54
CA VAL A 50 -0.27 9.74 -3.75
C VAL A 50 -0.24 10.62 -5.02
N PRO A 51 0.14 11.90 -4.91
CA PRO A 51 0.34 12.75 -6.09
C PRO A 51 1.50 12.22 -6.93
N ASN A 52 1.30 12.17 -8.26
CA ASN A 52 2.17 11.57 -9.29
C ASN A 52 1.99 10.07 -9.56
N VAL A 53 1.02 9.40 -8.93
CA VAL A 53 0.67 8.02 -9.29
C VAL A 53 -0.29 8.00 -10.48
N GLN A 54 0.15 7.38 -11.57
CA GLN A 54 -0.63 7.11 -12.78
C GLN A 54 -1.25 5.70 -12.74
N GLN A 55 -0.57 4.74 -12.10
CA GLN A 55 -1.04 3.35 -12.02
C GLN A 55 -0.73 2.75 -10.65
N VAL A 56 -1.69 1.99 -10.11
CA VAL A 56 -1.54 1.26 -8.84
C VAL A 56 -1.65 -0.23 -9.12
N LEU A 57 -0.57 -0.98 -8.89
CA LEU A 57 -0.59 -2.43 -8.85
C LEU A 57 -0.80 -2.89 -7.41
N ASN A 58 -1.90 -3.61 -7.17
CA ASN A 58 -2.21 -4.16 -5.86
C ASN A 58 -2.03 -5.69 -5.85
N GLU A 59 -0.81 -6.13 -5.55
CA GLU A 59 -0.40 -7.54 -5.41
C GLU A 59 -0.31 -7.96 -3.93
N ILE A 60 -1.19 -7.39 -3.11
CA ILE A 60 -1.34 -7.80 -1.71
C ILE A 60 -2.19 -9.07 -1.62
N GLU A 61 -1.61 -10.12 -1.05
CA GLU A 61 -2.30 -11.35 -0.68
C GLU A 61 -3.01 -11.18 0.67
N VAL A 62 -4.32 -11.45 0.70
CA VAL A 62 -5.08 -11.49 1.95
C VAL A 62 -5.11 -12.94 2.44
N LYS A 63 -4.60 -13.20 3.64
CA LYS A 63 -4.82 -14.49 4.31
C LYS A 63 -6.31 -14.66 4.56
N ARG A 64 -6.90 -15.71 4.02
CA ARG A 64 -8.29 -16.12 4.30
C ARG A 64 -8.39 -16.76 5.67
#